data_AF-A0A0A8Y3H9-F1
#
_entry.id   AF-A0A0A8Y3H9-F1
#
_cell.length_a   1.000
_cell.length_b   1.000
_cell.length_c   1.000
_cell.angle_alpha   90.00
_cell.angle_beta   90.00
_cell.angle_gamma   90.00
#
_symmetry.space_group_name_H-M   'P 1'
#
loop_
_entity.id
_entity.type
_entity.pdbx_description
1 polymer ?
#
loop_
_entity_poly.entity_id
_entity_poly.type
_entity_poly.pdbx_seq_one_letter_code
_entity_poly.pdbx_strand_id
1 'polypeptide(L)'
;MRKLRANWNRAAAALSWVAGAARWVEDTRSWRNPAATAMAHAVLVLLAWHPDLVVPTVALHVAAVGVWRYKRRPRAPAPHPCVRASMAEAPDREELDEEFDTIPSARPPEVVRARYDRARMVGARLQTMVGDVATQAERLQALVSWRDPRPTGMFVVLCVLVAMMLYMVPMKMVAVVGGFYYLRHPMFRDRMPAPVINFFRRLPSMSERIM
;
A
#
# COMPACT_ATOMS: atom_id res chain seq x y z
N MET A 1 -8.35 22.76 -9.00
CA MET A 1 -7.46 21.81 -8.28
C MET A 1 -7.86 21.41 -6.84
N ARG A 2 -8.65 22.22 -6.11
CA ARG A 2 -9.06 21.99 -4.71
C ARG A 2 -9.79 20.67 -4.44
N LYS A 3 -10.78 20.29 -5.27
CA LYS A 3 -11.54 19.03 -5.12
C LYS A 3 -10.64 17.79 -5.20
N LEU A 4 -9.64 17.80 -6.09
CA LEU A 4 -8.64 16.73 -6.20
C LEU A 4 -7.81 16.63 -4.90
N ARG A 5 -7.33 17.75 -4.37
CA ARG A 5 -6.58 17.80 -3.10
C ARG A 5 -7.42 17.34 -1.92
N ALA A 6 -8.69 17.77 -1.84
CA ALA A 6 -9.61 17.35 -0.79
C ALA A 6 -9.88 15.84 -0.84
N ASN A 7 -10.15 15.29 -2.02
CA ASN A 7 -10.33 13.85 -2.22
C ASN A 7 -9.05 13.06 -1.89
N TRP A 8 -7.88 13.57 -2.31
CA TRP A 8 -6.59 12.99 -1.98
C TRP A 8 -6.32 12.96 -0.47
N ASN A 9 -6.62 14.05 0.24
CA ASN A 9 -6.42 14.12 1.69
C ASN A 9 -7.39 13.21 2.45
N ARG A 10 -8.62 13.05 1.97
CA ARG A 10 -9.55 12.04 2.50
C ARG A 10 -9.01 10.63 2.29
N ALA A 11 -8.49 10.34 1.10
CA ALA A 11 -7.84 9.06 0.80
C ALA A 11 -6.60 8.85 1.67
N ALA A 12 -5.73 9.86 1.82
CA ALA A 12 -4.53 9.80 2.66
C ALA A 12 -4.86 9.63 4.15
N ALA A 13 -5.90 10.30 4.66
CA ALA A 13 -6.40 10.10 6.01
C ALA A 13 -6.97 8.68 6.18
N ALA A 14 -7.71 8.18 5.19
CA ALA A 14 -8.19 6.81 5.16
C ALA A 14 -7.05 5.78 5.00
N LEU A 15 -5.90 6.14 4.43
CA LEU A 15 -4.72 5.30 4.35
C LEU A 15 -3.75 5.52 5.52
N SER A 16 -3.99 6.51 6.38
CA SER A 16 -3.07 6.84 7.49
C SER A 16 -2.95 5.70 8.50
N TRP A 17 -4.02 4.93 8.71
CA TRP A 17 -3.98 3.72 9.54
C TRP A 17 -3.16 2.62 8.88
N VAL A 18 -3.21 2.48 7.55
CA VAL A 18 -2.37 1.53 6.79
C VAL A 18 -0.91 1.94 6.90
N ALA A 19 -0.61 3.24 6.72
CA ALA A 19 0.74 3.77 6.87
C ALA A 19 1.26 3.66 8.32
N GLY A 20 0.37 3.76 9.31
CA GLY A 20 0.68 3.52 10.72
C GLY A 20 0.97 2.05 10.99
N ALA A 21 0.15 1.13 10.48
CA ALA A 21 0.36 -0.31 10.58
C ALA A 21 1.66 -0.74 9.88
N ALA A 22 1.93 -0.23 8.67
CA ALA A 22 3.17 -0.50 7.94
C ALA A 22 4.40 -0.02 8.72
N ARG A 23 4.33 1.18 9.33
CA ARG A 23 5.40 1.67 10.21
C ARG A 23 5.58 0.82 11.45
N TRP A 24 4.49 0.40 12.10
CA TRP A 24 4.55 -0.51 13.25
C TRP A 24 5.17 -1.86 12.87
N VAL A 25 4.84 -2.41 11.70
CA VAL A 25 5.47 -3.64 11.19
C VAL A 25 6.96 -3.42 10.97
N GLU A 26 7.37 -2.30 10.37
CA GLU A 26 8.79 -1.99 10.15
C GLU A 26 9.55 -1.74 11.47
N ASP A 27 8.92 -1.09 12.44
CA ASP A 27 9.49 -0.89 13.79
C ASP A 27 9.62 -2.23 14.54
N THR A 28 8.64 -3.13 14.39
CA THR A 28 8.69 -4.50 14.92
C THR A 28 9.80 -5.29 14.22
N ARG A 29 9.94 -5.14 12.90
CA ARG A 29 10.95 -5.84 12.10
C ARG A 29 12.36 -5.32 12.34
N SER A 30 12.52 -4.06 12.68
CA SER A 30 13.81 -3.44 13.02
C SER A 30 14.21 -3.66 14.49
N TRP A 31 13.41 -4.40 15.27
CA TRP A 31 13.66 -4.69 16.69
C TRP A 31 13.88 -3.44 17.54
N ARG A 32 13.27 -2.31 17.15
CA ARG A 32 13.39 -1.03 17.86
C ARG A 32 12.87 -1.09 19.30
N ASN A 33 11.82 -1.90 19.52
CA ASN A 33 11.30 -2.20 20.85
C ASN A 33 11.24 -3.74 21.02
N PRO A 34 12.21 -4.35 21.71
CA PRO A 34 12.29 -5.81 21.82
C PRO A 34 11.07 -6.40 22.53
N ALA A 35 10.46 -5.69 23.48
CA ALA A 35 9.23 -6.15 24.13
C ALA A 35 8.05 -6.21 23.14
N ALA A 36 7.91 -5.21 22.26
CA ALA A 36 6.89 -5.22 21.21
C ALA A 36 7.10 -6.37 20.22
N THR A 37 8.35 -6.66 19.85
CA THR A 37 8.67 -7.81 19.00
C THR A 37 8.37 -9.13 19.68
N ALA A 38 8.73 -9.30 20.96
CA ALA A 38 8.44 -10.51 21.72
C ALA A 38 6.93 -10.74 21.84
N MET A 39 6.15 -9.68 22.08
CA MET A 39 4.68 -9.76 22.06
C MET A 39 4.16 -10.17 20.67
N ALA A 40 4.71 -9.61 19.58
CA ALA A 40 4.32 -10.00 18.23
C ALA A 40 4.61 -11.49 17.93
N HIS A 41 5.75 -12.01 18.39
CA HIS A 41 6.07 -13.45 18.28
C HIS A 41 5.14 -14.31 19.14
N ALA A 42 4.84 -13.89 20.37
CA ALA A 42 3.90 -14.60 21.24
C ALA A 42 2.50 -14.68 20.62
N VAL A 43 2.01 -13.57 20.07
CA VAL A 43 0.73 -13.52 19.33
C VAL A 43 0.78 -14.43 18.11
N LEU A 44 1.87 -14.42 17.33
CA LEU A 44 2.04 -15.29 16.17
C LEU A 44 1.97 -16.79 16.55
N VAL A 45 2.66 -17.19 17.61
CA VAL A 45 2.64 -18.58 18.12
C VAL A 45 1.24 -18.96 18.60
N LEU A 46 0.58 -18.08 19.35
CA LEU A 46 -0.79 -18.30 19.84
C LEU A 46 -1.78 -18.48 18.68
N LEU A 47 -1.67 -17.63 17.66
CA LEU A 47 -2.52 -17.66 16.46
C LEU A 47 -2.32 -18.94 15.65
N ALA A 48 -1.07 -19.42 15.56
CA ALA A 48 -0.74 -20.65 14.87
C ALA A 48 -1.21 -21.90 15.63
N TRP A 49 -1.17 -21.86 16.97
CA TRP A 49 -1.64 -22.98 17.79
C TRP A 49 -3.16 -23.15 17.68
N HIS A 50 -3.89 -22.03 17.62
CA HIS A 50 -5.35 -21.98 17.57
C HIS A 50 -5.89 -21.17 16.37
N PRO A 51 -5.85 -21.70 15.13
CA PRO A 51 -6.38 -21.01 13.95
C PRO A 51 -7.89 -20.76 14.03
N ASP A 52 -8.63 -21.60 14.75
CA ASP A 52 -10.09 -21.47 14.92
C ASP A 52 -10.46 -20.26 15.79
N LEU A 53 -9.54 -19.79 16.62
CA LEU A 53 -9.71 -18.61 17.48
C LEU A 53 -9.43 -17.28 16.75
N VAL A 54 -8.89 -17.32 15.53
CA VAL A 54 -8.57 -16.12 14.75
C VAL A 54 -9.82 -15.32 14.42
N VAL A 55 -10.82 -15.98 13.84
CA VAL A 55 -12.07 -15.34 13.43
C VAL A 55 -12.79 -14.67 14.62
N PRO A 56 -13.02 -15.34 15.76
CA PRO A 56 -13.70 -14.72 16.90
C PRO A 56 -12.86 -13.62 17.56
N THR A 57 -11.54 -13.76 17.67
CA THR A 57 -10.70 -12.70 18.25
C THR A 57 -10.66 -11.43 17.40
N VAL A 58 -10.61 -11.57 16.07
CA VAL A 58 -10.69 -10.45 15.14
C VAL A 58 -12.07 -9.78 15.21
N ALA A 59 -13.15 -10.58 15.21
CA ALA A 59 -14.51 -10.06 15.32
C ALA A 59 -14.70 -9.27 16.63
N LEU A 60 -14.24 -9.81 17.75
CA LEU A 60 -14.28 -9.13 19.05
C LEU A 60 -13.42 -7.86 19.07
N HIS A 61 -12.23 -7.87 18.46
CA HIS A 61 -11.40 -6.67 18.35
C HIS A 61 -12.09 -5.57 17.53
N VAL A 62 -12.66 -5.91 16.37
CA VAL A 62 -13.38 -4.94 15.53
C VAL A 62 -14.60 -4.40 16.28
N ALA A 63 -15.35 -5.26 16.98
CA ALA A 63 -16.48 -4.85 17.80
C ALA A 63 -16.04 -3.92 18.95
N ALA A 64 -14.99 -4.27 19.68
CA ALA A 64 -14.44 -3.45 20.77
C ALA A 64 -13.95 -2.08 20.27
N VAL A 65 -13.24 -2.05 19.13
CA VAL A 65 -12.83 -0.80 18.47
C VAL A 65 -14.06 0.01 18.03
N GLY A 66 -15.08 -0.64 17.48
CA GLY A 66 -16.34 -0.01 17.09
C GLY A 66 -17.05 0.65 18.29
N VAL A 67 -17.20 -0.08 19.39
CA VAL A 67 -17.77 0.42 20.64
C VAL A 67 -16.92 1.54 21.24
N TRP A 68 -15.60 1.41 21.20
CA TRP A 68 -14.68 2.44 21.70
C TRP A 68 -14.78 3.73 20.89
N ARG A 69 -14.81 3.63 19.55
CA ARG A 69 -15.04 4.77 18.66
C ARG A 69 -16.42 5.38 18.85
N TYR A 70 -17.44 4.55 19.09
CA TYR A 70 -18.79 5.01 19.40
C TYR A 70 -18.86 5.77 20.73
N LYS A 71 -18.14 5.32 21.77
CA LYS A 71 -18.04 6.01 23.06
C LYS A 71 -17.23 7.30 22.98
N ARG A 72 -16.15 7.32 22.18
CA ARG A 72 -15.29 8.49 21.95
C ARG A 72 -15.79 9.42 20.86
N ARG A 73 -17.00 9.22 20.36
CA ARG A 73 -17.58 10.09 19.34
C ARG A 73 -17.69 11.52 19.88
N PRO A 74 -17.29 12.55 19.11
CA PRO A 74 -17.55 13.93 19.49
C PRO A 74 -19.05 14.12 19.71
N ARG A 75 -19.44 14.57 20.91
CA ARG A 75 -20.86 14.82 21.27
C ARG A 75 -21.35 16.21 20.85
N ALA A 76 -20.46 17.08 20.40
CA ALA A 76 -20.82 18.38 19.85
C ALA A 76 -21.38 18.20 18.42
N PRO A 77 -22.37 19.02 17.99
CA PRO A 77 -22.78 19.04 16.60
C PRO A 77 -21.55 19.32 15.75
N ALA A 78 -21.25 18.40 14.83
CA ALA A 78 -20.10 18.55 13.95
C ALA A 78 -20.27 19.88 13.19
N PRO A 79 -19.30 20.82 13.26
CA PRO A 79 -19.28 21.93 12.31
C PRO A 79 -19.31 21.28 10.92
N HIS A 80 -20.26 21.70 10.08
CA HIS A 80 -20.66 21.00 8.85
C HIS A 80 -19.53 20.15 8.28
N PRO A 81 -19.67 18.80 8.18
CA PRO A 81 -18.57 17.90 7.80
C PRO A 81 -17.91 18.28 6.46
N CYS A 82 -18.63 19.07 5.66
CA CYS A 82 -18.16 19.73 4.46
C CYS A 82 -16.95 20.66 4.68
N VAL A 83 -16.83 21.40 5.79
CA VAL A 83 -15.81 22.47 5.95
C VAL A 83 -14.40 21.90 6.12
N ARG A 84 -14.19 21.00 7.10
CA ARG A 84 -12.87 20.33 7.30
C ARG A 84 -12.53 19.36 6.19
N ALA A 85 -13.53 18.64 5.67
CA ALA A 85 -13.30 17.67 4.61
C ALA A 85 -13.15 18.31 3.21
N SER A 86 -13.40 19.61 3.06
CA SER A 86 -13.18 20.38 1.82
C SER A 86 -12.02 21.37 1.87
N MET A 87 -11.22 21.38 2.96
CA MET A 87 -10.13 22.36 3.15
C MET A 87 -10.64 23.81 3.02
N ALA A 88 -11.82 24.12 3.56
CA ALA A 88 -12.46 25.44 3.40
C ALA A 88 -12.02 26.49 4.45
N GLU A 89 -10.97 26.24 5.24
CA GLU A 89 -10.57 27.15 6.33
C GLU A 89 -9.89 28.45 5.85
N ALA A 90 -9.35 28.49 4.63
CA ALA A 90 -9.00 29.72 3.90
C ALA A 90 -8.61 29.33 2.47
N PRO A 91 -9.57 29.21 1.55
CA PRO A 91 -9.22 28.83 0.20
C PRO A 91 -8.47 29.96 -0.49
N ASP A 92 -7.37 29.61 -1.16
CA ASP A 92 -6.58 30.56 -1.95
C ASP A 92 -7.48 31.20 -3.02
N ARG A 93 -7.42 32.53 -3.18
CA ARG A 93 -8.33 33.28 -4.07
C ARG A 93 -8.30 32.74 -5.51
N GLU A 94 -7.14 32.27 -5.95
CA GLU A 94 -6.95 31.65 -7.26
C GLU A 94 -7.67 30.31 -7.44
N GLU A 95 -7.87 29.53 -6.37
CA GLU A 95 -8.55 28.22 -6.41
C GLU A 95 -10.08 28.37 -6.46
N LEU A 96 -10.65 29.41 -5.84
CA LEU A 96 -12.07 29.76 -6.02
C LEU A 96 -12.31 30.31 -7.42
N ASP A 97 -11.44 31.20 -7.88
CA ASP A 97 -11.50 31.76 -9.22
C ASP A 97 -11.32 30.71 -10.34
N GLU A 98 -10.81 29.51 -10.02
CA GLU A 98 -10.78 28.36 -10.92
C GLU A 98 -12.09 27.57 -10.89
N GLU A 99 -12.77 27.51 -9.75
CA GLU A 99 -14.02 26.75 -9.55
C GLU A 99 -15.26 27.50 -10.05
N PHE A 100 -15.23 28.83 -10.02
CA PHE A 100 -16.33 29.70 -10.49
C PHE A 100 -16.15 30.20 -11.93
N ASP A 101 -15.10 29.78 -12.63
CA ASP A 101 -14.88 30.17 -14.03
C ASP A 101 -15.88 29.42 -14.94
N THR A 102 -16.64 30.18 -15.72
CA THR A 102 -17.59 29.62 -16.69
C THR A 102 -16.85 29.07 -17.91
N ILE A 103 -17.49 28.17 -18.66
CA ILE A 103 -16.98 27.75 -19.97
C ILE A 103 -17.81 28.48 -21.03
N PRO A 104 -17.23 29.33 -21.88
CA PRO A 104 -15.80 29.66 -22.03
C PRO A 104 -15.25 30.59 -20.92
N SER A 105 -13.95 30.45 -20.62
CA SER A 105 -13.26 31.14 -19.52
C SER A 105 -13.26 32.66 -19.72
N ALA A 106 -13.56 33.40 -18.65
CA ALA A 106 -13.52 34.87 -18.66
C ALA A 106 -12.13 35.43 -18.30
N ARG A 107 -11.13 34.57 -18.09
CA ARG A 107 -9.82 34.94 -17.55
C ARG A 107 -8.76 35.15 -18.64
N PRO A 108 -7.71 35.95 -18.37
CA PRO A 108 -6.66 36.20 -19.33
C PRO A 108 -5.93 34.90 -19.73
N PRO A 109 -5.45 34.79 -20.98
CA PRO A 109 -4.91 33.55 -21.54
C PRO A 109 -3.69 33.01 -20.78
N GLU A 110 -2.92 33.87 -20.13
CA GLU A 110 -1.74 33.50 -19.33
C GLU A 110 -2.12 32.68 -18.09
N VAL A 111 -3.22 33.04 -17.42
CA VAL A 111 -3.73 32.32 -16.24
C VAL A 111 -4.29 30.96 -16.64
N VAL A 112 -4.95 30.88 -17.79
CA VAL A 112 -5.46 29.62 -18.35
C VAL A 112 -4.30 28.68 -18.72
N ARG A 113 -3.22 29.19 -19.32
CA ARG A 113 -2.00 28.42 -19.62
C ARG A 113 -1.35 27.86 -18.35
N ALA A 114 -1.17 28.70 -17.32
CA ALA A 114 -0.57 28.26 -16.06
C ALA A 114 -1.40 27.17 -15.33
N ARG A 115 -2.74 27.20 -15.45
CA ARG A 115 -3.64 26.15 -14.93
C ARG A 115 -3.52 24.85 -15.75
N TYR A 116 -3.47 24.97 -17.07
CA TYR A 116 -3.27 23.84 -17.98
C TYR A 116 -1.92 23.14 -17.74
N ASP A 117 -0.83 23.89 -17.59
CA ASP A 117 0.51 23.33 -17.36
C ASP A 117 0.58 22.59 -16.01
N ARG A 118 -0.09 23.11 -14.97
CA ARG A 118 -0.25 22.40 -13.69
C ARG A 118 -0.99 21.07 -13.86
N ALA A 119 -2.10 21.05 -14.60
CA ALA A 119 -2.83 19.82 -14.88
C ALA A 119 -2.01 18.83 -15.72
N ARG A 120 -1.28 19.33 -16.72
CA ARG A 120 -0.39 18.55 -17.59
C ARG A 120 0.75 17.90 -16.82
N MET A 121 1.37 18.61 -15.87
CA MET A 121 2.40 18.03 -15.01
C MET A 121 1.87 16.88 -14.14
N VAL A 122 0.66 17.00 -13.60
CA VAL A 122 0.02 15.92 -12.84
C VAL A 122 -0.31 14.74 -13.76
N GLY A 123 -0.83 15.01 -14.96
CA GLY A 123 -1.08 13.99 -15.98
C GLY A 123 0.18 13.23 -16.39
N ALA A 124 1.29 13.94 -16.61
CA ALA A 124 2.58 13.32 -16.94
C ALA A 124 3.09 12.41 -15.81
N ARG A 125 2.98 12.84 -14.54
CA ARG A 125 3.34 12.00 -13.39
C ARG A 125 2.46 10.76 -13.26
N LEU A 126 1.16 10.90 -13.52
CA LEU A 126 0.23 9.78 -13.52
C LEU A 126 0.59 8.80 -14.64
N GLN A 127 0.91 9.30 -15.84
CA GLN A 127 1.36 8.49 -16.97
C GLN A 127 2.65 7.72 -16.65
N THR A 128 3.64 8.35 -16.00
CA THR A 128 4.85 7.64 -15.57
C THR A 128 4.53 6.55 -14.55
N MET A 129 3.67 6.81 -13.57
CA MET A 129 3.26 5.78 -12.59
C MET A 129 2.51 4.62 -13.24
N VAL A 130 1.61 4.91 -14.19
CA VAL A 130 0.89 3.87 -14.94
C VAL A 130 1.85 3.06 -15.80
N GLY A 131 2.84 3.70 -16.42
CA GLY A 131 3.91 3.02 -17.16
C GLY A 131 4.75 2.09 -16.28
N ASP A 132 5.13 2.55 -15.08
CA ASP A 132 5.84 1.71 -14.10
C ASP A 132 5.01 0.49 -13.69
N VAL A 133 3.71 0.68 -13.43
CA VAL A 133 2.81 -0.43 -13.10
C VAL A 133 2.65 -1.40 -14.28
N ALA A 134 2.51 -0.88 -15.49
CA ALA A 134 2.41 -1.70 -16.70
C ALA A 134 3.68 -2.53 -16.93
N THR A 135 4.87 -1.95 -16.78
CA THR A 135 6.13 -2.70 -16.92
C THR A 135 6.29 -3.78 -15.84
N GLN A 136 5.82 -3.56 -14.61
CA GLN A 136 5.79 -4.61 -13.58
C GLN A 136 4.80 -5.73 -13.94
N ALA A 137 3.62 -5.37 -14.46
CA ALA A 137 2.63 -6.33 -14.89
C ALA A 137 3.12 -7.17 -16.08
N GLU A 138 3.79 -6.56 -17.06
CA GLU A 138 4.42 -7.24 -18.19
C GLU A 138 5.51 -8.22 -17.74
N ARG A 139 6.34 -7.84 -16.77
CA ARG A 139 7.36 -8.74 -16.20
C ARG A 139 6.74 -9.93 -15.48
N LEU A 140 5.61 -9.73 -14.79
CA LEU A 140 4.87 -10.82 -14.16
C LEU A 140 4.21 -11.72 -15.21
N GLN A 141 3.65 -11.13 -16.27
CA GLN A 141 3.07 -11.86 -17.38
C GLN A 141 4.14 -12.62 -18.19
N ALA A 142 5.35 -12.10 -18.29
CA ALA A 142 6.49 -12.78 -18.91
C ALA A 142 6.96 -14.02 -18.11
N LEU A 143 6.72 -14.07 -16.79
CA LEU A 143 7.00 -15.26 -15.99
C LEU A 143 5.97 -16.37 -16.22
N VAL A 144 4.70 -16.00 -16.43
CA VAL A 144 3.58 -16.93 -16.62
C VAL A 144 3.43 -17.35 -18.09
N SER A 145 3.67 -16.44 -19.03
CA SER A 145 3.75 -16.76 -20.45
C SER A 145 5.07 -17.47 -20.68
N TRP A 146 5.04 -18.68 -21.22
CA TRP A 146 6.19 -19.55 -21.51
C TRP A 146 7.15 -18.99 -22.58
N ARG A 147 7.32 -17.67 -22.66
CA ARG A 147 8.07 -16.96 -23.68
C ARG A 147 9.58 -17.14 -23.49
N ASP A 148 10.03 -17.28 -22.25
CA ASP A 148 11.39 -17.68 -21.89
C ASP A 148 11.37 -18.98 -21.06
N PRO A 149 11.87 -20.12 -21.59
CA PRO A 149 11.75 -21.41 -20.91
C PRO A 149 12.58 -21.53 -19.62
N ARG A 150 13.63 -20.70 -19.45
CA ARG A 150 14.51 -20.73 -18.27
C ARG A 150 13.87 -20.04 -17.04
N PRO A 151 13.40 -18.79 -17.10
CA PRO A 151 12.70 -18.13 -15.99
C PRO A 151 11.39 -18.82 -15.60
N THR A 152 10.56 -19.18 -16.58
CA THR A 152 9.28 -19.84 -16.33
C THR A 152 9.49 -21.23 -15.73
N GLY A 153 10.50 -21.99 -16.18
CA GLY A 153 10.87 -23.27 -15.57
C GLY A 153 11.28 -23.14 -14.10
N MET A 154 12.14 -22.17 -13.75
CA MET A 154 12.51 -21.90 -12.36
C MET A 154 11.30 -21.48 -11.51
N PHE A 155 10.39 -20.68 -12.06
CA PHE A 155 9.16 -20.27 -11.39
C PHE A 155 8.22 -21.46 -11.13
N VAL A 156 8.02 -22.35 -12.11
CA VAL A 156 7.20 -23.55 -11.96
C VAL A 156 7.80 -24.51 -10.94
N VAL A 157 9.12 -24.76 -10.98
CA VAL A 157 9.81 -25.59 -9.96
C VAL A 157 9.66 -24.97 -8.57
N LEU A 158 9.82 -23.65 -8.44
CA LEU A 158 9.58 -22.96 -7.17
C LEU A 158 8.13 -23.12 -6.70
N CYS A 159 7.14 -22.97 -7.58
CA CYS A 159 5.73 -23.18 -7.26
C CYS A 159 5.45 -24.62 -6.80
N VAL A 160 6.03 -25.63 -7.46
CA VAL A 160 5.90 -27.04 -7.05
C VAL A 160 6.55 -27.28 -5.70
N LEU A 161 7.75 -26.74 -5.45
CA LEU A 161 8.41 -26.84 -4.15
C LEU A 161 7.60 -26.18 -3.04
N VAL A 162 7.05 -24.99 -3.30
CA VAL A 162 6.15 -24.29 -2.37
C VAL A 162 4.89 -25.09 -2.12
N ALA A 163 4.25 -25.65 -3.16
CA ALA A 163 3.06 -26.48 -3.02
C ALA A 163 3.36 -27.76 -2.22
N MET A 164 4.49 -28.41 -2.48
CA MET A 164 4.95 -29.58 -1.74
C MET A 164 5.25 -29.24 -0.27
N MET A 165 5.88 -28.10 0.00
CA MET A 165 6.08 -27.58 1.36
C MET A 165 4.75 -27.33 2.07
N LEU A 166 3.79 -26.65 1.42
CA LEU A 166 2.48 -26.39 2.01
C LEU A 166 1.64 -27.66 2.20
N TYR A 167 1.89 -28.70 1.40
CA TYR A 167 1.22 -29.99 1.53
C TYR A 167 1.83 -30.85 2.64
N MET A 168 3.16 -30.93 2.72
CA MET A 168 3.87 -31.74 3.71
C MET A 168 3.90 -31.10 5.10
N VAL A 169 3.91 -29.76 5.16
CA VAL A 169 4.00 -29.02 6.42
C VAL A 169 2.60 -28.52 6.79
N PRO A 170 2.06 -28.88 7.97
CA PRO A 170 0.79 -28.34 8.42
C PRO A 170 0.87 -26.82 8.42
N MET A 171 -0.12 -26.14 7.83
CA MET A 171 -0.14 -24.68 7.61
C MET A 171 0.27 -23.85 8.85
N LYS A 172 0.01 -24.39 10.05
CA LYS A 172 0.45 -23.85 11.34
C LYS A 172 1.97 -23.66 11.41
N MET A 173 2.74 -24.67 11.04
CA MET A 173 4.20 -24.63 11.07
C MET A 173 4.76 -23.71 9.98
N VAL A 174 4.14 -23.66 8.80
CA VAL A 174 4.54 -22.70 7.74
C VAL A 174 4.32 -21.25 8.21
N ALA A 175 3.18 -20.97 8.85
CA ALA A 175 2.88 -19.65 9.37
C ALA A 175 3.84 -19.23 10.50
N VAL A 176 4.18 -20.16 11.41
CA VAL A 176 5.16 -19.92 12.48
C VAL A 176 6.53 -19.67 11.88
N VAL A 177 7.07 -20.62 11.11
CA VAL A 177 8.42 -20.51 10.53
C VAL A 177 8.52 -19.27 9.63
N GLY A 178 7.51 -19.02 8.80
CA GLY A 178 7.44 -17.83 7.95
C GLY A 178 7.39 -16.53 8.74
N GLY A 179 6.58 -16.48 9.81
CA GLY A 179 6.48 -15.30 10.66
C GLY A 179 7.75 -15.03 11.48
N PHE A 180 8.37 -16.06 12.07
CA PHE A 180 9.67 -15.96 12.75
C PHE A 180 10.79 -15.59 11.78
N TYR A 181 10.78 -16.11 10.55
CA TYR A 181 11.73 -15.73 9.52
C TYR A 181 11.55 -14.27 9.09
N TYR A 182 10.30 -13.80 8.94
CA TYR A 182 10.00 -12.42 8.57
C TYR A 182 10.40 -11.42 9.67
N LEU A 183 10.19 -11.79 10.94
CA LEU A 183 10.51 -11.03 12.14
C LEU A 183 11.93 -11.30 12.68
N ARG A 184 12.76 -12.04 11.95
CA ARG A 184 14.15 -12.38 12.30
C ARG A 184 14.94 -11.15 12.74
N HIS A 185 15.76 -11.33 13.78
CA HIS A 185 16.61 -10.28 14.32
C HIS A 185 17.49 -9.63 13.23
N PRO A 186 17.58 -8.29 13.16
CA PRO A 186 18.26 -7.56 12.08
C PRO A 186 19.75 -7.90 11.95
N MET A 187 20.40 -8.33 13.04
CA MET A 187 21.80 -8.79 13.02
C MET A 187 22.06 -9.97 12.07
N PHE A 188 21.03 -10.78 11.79
CA PHE A 188 21.16 -11.93 10.91
C PHE A 188 20.68 -11.62 9.48
N ARG A 189 20.34 -10.36 9.17
CA ARG A 189 19.78 -9.99 7.87
C ARG A 189 20.81 -9.22 7.06
N ASP A 190 21.33 -9.86 6.01
CA ASP A 190 22.15 -9.16 5.03
C ASP A 190 21.35 -8.08 4.30
N ARG A 191 21.95 -6.90 4.13
CA ARG A 191 21.38 -5.73 3.43
C ARG A 191 21.30 -5.89 1.91
N MET A 192 21.75 -7.03 1.37
CA MET A 192 21.70 -7.28 -0.06
C MET A 192 20.24 -7.42 -0.54
N PRO A 193 19.87 -6.82 -1.69
CA PRO A 193 18.56 -7.05 -2.29
C PRO A 193 18.38 -8.54 -2.51
N ALA A 194 17.21 -9.08 -2.14
CA ALA A 194 16.94 -10.51 -2.26
C ALA A 194 17.26 -10.98 -3.70
N PRO A 195 17.86 -12.18 -3.88
CA PRO A 195 18.22 -12.70 -5.21
C PRO A 195 17.05 -12.64 -6.20
N VAL A 196 15.84 -12.87 -5.67
CA VAL A 196 14.56 -12.77 -6.39
C VAL A 196 14.32 -11.36 -6.94
N ILE A 197 14.54 -10.30 -6.15
CA ILE A 197 14.36 -8.90 -6.60
C ILE A 197 15.37 -8.55 -7.69
N ASN A 198 16.61 -9.06 -7.59
CA ASN A 198 17.64 -8.87 -8.60
C ASN A 198 17.28 -9.60 -9.91
N PHE A 199 16.70 -10.79 -9.81
CA PHE A 199 16.16 -11.54 -10.96
C PHE A 199 14.98 -10.81 -11.64
N PHE A 200 14.01 -10.31 -10.86
CA PHE A 200 12.89 -9.51 -11.37
C PHE A 200 13.32 -8.20 -12.06
N ARG A 201 14.40 -7.56 -11.60
CA ARG A 201 14.96 -6.39 -12.29
C ARG A 201 15.65 -6.73 -13.60
N ARG A 202 16.12 -7.97 -13.77
CA ARG A 202 16.82 -8.45 -14.97
C ARG A 202 15.90 -9.05 -16.01
N LEU A 203 14.62 -9.26 -15.69
CA LEU A 203 13.61 -9.70 -16.66
C LEU A 203 13.33 -8.57 -17.67
N PRO A 204 13.37 -8.85 -18.98
CA PRO A 204 13.13 -7.86 -20.02
C PRO A 204 11.70 -7.31 -19.90
N SER A 205 11.56 -5.98 -19.93
CA SER A 205 10.26 -5.30 -20.04
C SER A 205 9.93 -5.03 -21.50
N MET A 206 8.67 -5.18 -21.91
CA MET A 206 8.27 -4.98 -23.31
C MET A 206 8.29 -3.51 -23.74
N SER A 207 8.49 -2.59 -22.79
CA SER A 207 8.73 -1.17 -23.04
C SER A 207 9.94 -0.88 -23.95
N GLU A 208 10.95 -1.77 -24.02
CA GLU A 208 12.06 -1.63 -24.97
C GLU A 208 11.66 -1.85 -26.44
N ARG A 209 10.46 -2.39 -26.70
CA ARG A 209 9.93 -2.62 -28.07
C ARG A 209 9.00 -1.51 -28.57
N ILE A 210 8.68 -0.52 -27.73
CA ILE A 210 7.76 0.59 -28.06
C ILE A 210 8.54 1.90 -28.33
N MET A 211 9.89 1.85 -28.28
CA MET A 211 10.78 2.88 -28.87
C MET A 211 11.12 2.51 -30.30
#